data_AF-A0A8K0TEN5-F1
#
_entry.id   AF-A0A8K0TEN5-F1
#
_cell.length_a   1.000
_cell.length_b   1.000
_cell.length_c   1.000
_cell.angle_alpha   90.00
_cell.angle_beta   90.00
_cell.angle_gamma   90.00
#
_symmetry.space_group_name_H-M   'P 1'
#
loop_
_entity.id
_entity.type
_entity.pdbx_description
1 polymer ?
#
loop_
_entity_poly.entity_id
_entity_poly.type
_entity_poly.pdbx_seq_one_letter_code
_entity_poly.pdbx_strand_id
1 'polypeptide(L)'
;MPPRLPFLGFAAAPSSFINRIARPFSTTTACNAPRDGSDFFLGLEKAASKGAGGAPNARPRTLSFSREKIQARTDIHLNRQRKEAESMRERKVSDDYMKHMYRKWRIGDTYAPHDLHPHQMAKHRTGNKPPRKDVVDELDINPLDLYKNYSMISEFMTPAGNIKHSNESGLRAKNQRKMAKAIRRMIGMGLHPSVHHHPEIIMKRGRTAQF
;
A
#
# COMPACT_ATOMS: atom_id res chain seq x y z
N MET A 1 64.86 -5.83 -20.22
CA MET A 1 63.43 -5.46 -20.26
C MET A 1 62.86 -5.94 -21.57
N PRO A 2 61.88 -6.85 -21.60
CA PRO A 2 61.27 -7.29 -22.86
C PRO A 2 60.22 -6.28 -23.36
N PRO A 3 60.12 -6.04 -24.68
CA PRO A 3 59.18 -5.08 -25.26
C PRO A 3 57.73 -5.60 -25.28
N ARG A 4 56.78 -4.70 -25.05
CA ARG A 4 55.33 -4.98 -25.07
C ARG A 4 54.79 -4.95 -26.50
N LEU A 5 54.13 -6.04 -26.92
CA LEU A 5 53.37 -6.11 -28.17
C LEU A 5 51.92 -5.63 -27.95
N PRO A 6 51.28 -4.97 -28.95
CA PRO A 6 49.88 -4.59 -28.88
C PRO A 6 48.97 -5.78 -29.26
N PHE A 7 48.09 -6.20 -28.35
CA PHE A 7 47.02 -7.13 -28.69
C PHE A 7 45.86 -6.37 -29.35
N LEU A 8 45.72 -6.57 -30.67
CA LEU A 8 44.52 -6.27 -31.43
C LEU A 8 43.37 -7.16 -30.94
N GLY A 9 42.23 -6.55 -30.64
CA GLY A 9 40.99 -7.27 -30.34
C GLY A 9 40.29 -7.77 -31.59
N PHE A 10 39.43 -8.77 -31.44
CA PHE A 10 38.08 -8.84 -32.01
C PHE A 10 37.35 -10.11 -31.53
N ALA A 11 36.07 -9.96 -31.17
CA ALA A 11 34.93 -10.86 -31.36
C ALA A 11 34.05 -10.96 -30.09
N ALA A 12 33.13 -10.01 -29.93
CA ALA A 12 31.95 -10.18 -29.10
C ALA A 12 30.86 -10.85 -29.97
N ALA A 13 30.49 -12.08 -29.62
CA ALA A 13 29.34 -12.75 -30.24
C ALA A 13 28.03 -12.24 -29.62
N PRO A 14 27.00 -11.88 -30.41
CA PRO A 14 25.67 -11.63 -29.87
C PRO A 14 24.94 -12.96 -29.67
N SER A 15 24.77 -13.39 -28.41
CA SER A 15 23.90 -14.51 -28.08
C SER A 15 22.44 -14.11 -28.28
N SER A 16 21.82 -14.68 -29.31
CA SER A 16 20.39 -14.63 -29.59
C SER A 16 19.58 -15.38 -28.53
N PHE A 17 19.06 -14.66 -27.54
CA PHE A 17 18.05 -15.21 -26.63
C PHE A 17 16.66 -15.16 -27.26
N ILE A 18 16.36 -16.27 -27.92
CA ILE A 18 15.08 -16.98 -28.05
C ILE A 18 13.87 -16.30 -27.36
N ASN A 19 12.86 -16.05 -28.20
CA ASN A 19 11.45 -15.85 -27.89
C ASN A 19 10.98 -16.57 -26.63
N ARG A 20 10.59 -15.80 -25.61
CA ARG A 20 9.81 -16.31 -24.48
C ARG A 20 8.41 -15.68 -24.52
N ILE A 21 7.55 -16.39 -25.24
CA ILE A 21 6.08 -16.51 -25.07
C ILE A 21 5.52 -15.60 -23.97
N ALA A 22 4.93 -14.48 -24.37
CA ALA A 22 4.08 -13.68 -23.49
C ALA A 22 2.85 -14.52 -23.12
N ARG A 23 2.81 -14.98 -21.87
CA ARG A 23 1.59 -15.54 -21.26
C ARG A 23 0.61 -14.37 -21.07
N PRO A 24 -0.67 -14.50 -21.44
CA PRO A 24 -1.67 -13.54 -20.97
C PRO A 24 -1.75 -13.63 -19.44
N PHE A 25 -1.72 -12.48 -18.78
CA PHE A 25 -1.99 -12.37 -17.35
C PHE A 25 -3.43 -12.86 -17.09
N SER A 26 -3.57 -14.07 -16.54
CA SER A 26 -4.84 -14.55 -16.00
C SER A 26 -5.18 -13.77 -14.74
N THR A 27 -6.13 -12.85 -14.85
CA THR A 27 -6.77 -12.19 -13.70
C THR A 27 -7.80 -13.13 -13.09
N THR A 28 -7.36 -14.14 -12.34
CA THR A 28 -8.22 -14.81 -11.37
C THR A 28 -7.89 -14.26 -9.99
N THR A 29 -8.70 -13.33 -9.50
CA THR A 29 -8.71 -13.06 -8.05
C THR A 29 -9.20 -14.32 -7.37
N ALA A 30 -8.32 -15.03 -6.68
CA ALA A 30 -8.72 -16.00 -5.66
C ALA A 30 -9.44 -15.23 -4.55
N CYS A 31 -10.77 -15.25 -4.59
CA CYS A 31 -11.59 -14.82 -3.49
C CYS A 31 -11.49 -15.88 -2.38
N ASN A 32 -10.73 -15.56 -1.32
CA ASN A 32 -10.98 -16.18 -0.02
C ASN A 32 -12.38 -15.74 0.42
N ALA A 33 -13.35 -16.63 0.27
CA ALA A 33 -14.69 -16.42 0.80
C ALA A 33 -14.61 -16.39 2.34
N PRO A 34 -15.21 -15.40 3.01
CA PRO A 34 -15.49 -15.52 4.43
C PRO A 34 -16.52 -16.65 4.61
N ARG A 35 -16.21 -17.59 5.50
CA ARG A 35 -17.18 -18.54 6.05
C ARG A 35 -18.13 -17.75 6.94
N ASP A 36 -19.19 -17.21 6.37
CA ASP A 36 -20.31 -16.65 7.13
C ASP A 36 -21.53 -17.54 6.93
N GLY A 37 -21.99 -18.12 8.03
CA GLY A 37 -23.07 -19.10 8.12
C GLY A 37 -24.44 -18.48 7.86
N SER A 38 -24.83 -18.40 6.59
CA SER A 38 -26.22 -18.13 6.20
C SER A 38 -26.80 -19.28 5.39
N ASP A 39 -26.75 -20.50 5.94
CA ASP A 39 -27.33 -21.71 5.37
C ASP A 39 -28.80 -21.95 5.79
N PHE A 40 -29.54 -20.89 6.17
CA PHE A 40 -30.91 -21.03 6.68
C PHE A 40 -32.03 -20.81 5.64
N PHE A 41 -31.71 -20.42 4.40
CA PHE A 41 -32.74 -20.07 3.39
C PHE A 41 -32.89 -21.07 2.24
N LEU A 42 -31.99 -22.05 2.10
CA LEU A 42 -31.99 -23.04 1.02
C LEU A 42 -32.63 -24.39 1.38
N GLY A 43 -33.45 -24.42 2.44
CA GLY A 43 -34.13 -25.64 2.91
C GLY A 43 -35.62 -25.77 2.58
N LEU A 44 -36.28 -24.73 2.06
CA LEU A 44 -37.75 -24.69 2.01
C LEU A 44 -38.39 -25.17 0.69
N GLU A 45 -37.57 -25.56 -0.29
CA GLU A 45 -38.04 -26.06 -1.59
C GLU A 45 -38.28 -27.58 -1.59
N LYS A 46 -37.65 -28.32 -0.67
CA LYS A 46 -37.55 -29.79 -0.73
C LYS A 46 -38.40 -30.50 0.32
N ALA A 47 -39.68 -30.14 0.42
CA ALA A 47 -40.68 -30.88 1.21
C ALA A 47 -42.05 -30.99 0.52
N ALA A 48 -42.16 -30.69 -0.78
CA ALA A 48 -43.44 -30.66 -1.51
C ALA A 48 -43.62 -31.82 -2.51
N SER A 49 -43.05 -33.00 -2.25
CA SER A 49 -43.30 -34.17 -3.10
C SER A 49 -43.35 -35.48 -2.30
N LYS A 50 -44.53 -35.79 -1.74
CA LYS A 50 -45.08 -37.16 -1.59
C LYS A 50 -46.48 -37.11 -0.95
N GLY A 51 -47.51 -37.53 -1.68
CA GLY A 51 -48.75 -38.07 -1.12
C GLY A 51 -50.07 -37.34 -1.40
N ALA A 52 -50.78 -37.83 -2.43
CA ALA A 52 -52.24 -38.06 -2.53
C ALA A 52 -53.26 -36.89 -2.46
N GLY A 53 -54.01 -36.75 -3.56
CA GLY A 53 -55.48 -36.86 -3.56
C GLY A 53 -56.33 -35.66 -3.09
N GLY A 54 -57.07 -35.07 -4.04
CA GLY A 54 -58.39 -34.48 -3.77
C GLY A 54 -58.49 -32.95 -3.72
N ALA A 55 -59.49 -32.45 -4.44
CA ALA A 55 -60.12 -31.13 -4.41
C ALA A 55 -59.39 -29.93 -5.08
N PRO A 56 -59.91 -29.42 -6.22
CA PRO A 56 -59.61 -28.07 -6.68
C PRO A 56 -60.46 -27.04 -5.91
N ASN A 57 -59.90 -25.84 -5.73
CA ASN A 57 -60.53 -24.63 -5.15
C ASN A 57 -60.46 -24.45 -3.62
N ALA A 58 -59.25 -24.19 -3.13
CA ALA A 58 -59.07 -23.24 -2.02
C ALA A 58 -58.12 -22.13 -2.52
N ARG A 59 -58.68 -20.95 -2.74
CA ARG A 59 -57.99 -19.75 -3.26
C ARG A 59 -56.85 -19.33 -2.33
N PRO A 60 -55.58 -19.30 -2.75
CA PRO A 60 -54.51 -18.69 -1.97
C PRO A 60 -54.50 -17.16 -2.19
N ARG A 61 -55.57 -16.46 -1.79
CA ARG A 61 -55.66 -14.99 -1.96
C ARG A 61 -54.86 -14.20 -0.92
N THR A 62 -54.24 -14.87 0.05
CA THR A 62 -53.47 -14.23 1.13
C THR A 62 -51.95 -14.37 0.96
N LEU A 63 -51.46 -15.13 -0.03
CA LEU A 63 -50.02 -15.36 -0.28
C LEU A 63 -49.38 -14.35 -1.25
N SER A 64 -50.17 -13.54 -1.97
CA SER A 64 -49.64 -12.50 -2.87
C SER A 64 -49.07 -11.31 -2.10
N PHE A 65 -49.78 -10.88 -1.05
CA PHE A 65 -49.42 -9.71 -0.25
C PHE A 65 -48.11 -9.89 0.55
N SER A 66 -47.79 -11.13 0.94
CA SER A 66 -46.53 -11.46 1.60
C SER A 66 -45.36 -11.54 0.62
N ARG A 67 -45.58 -12.05 -0.60
CA ARG A 67 -44.57 -12.13 -1.67
C ARG A 67 -44.13 -10.74 -2.16
N GLU A 68 -45.07 -9.83 -2.38
CA GLU A 68 -44.78 -8.45 -2.81
C GLU A 68 -43.96 -7.68 -1.76
N LYS A 69 -44.25 -7.87 -0.47
CA LYS A 69 -43.46 -7.27 0.61
C LYS A 69 -42.04 -7.84 0.70
N ILE A 70 -41.87 -9.13 0.42
CA ILE A 70 -40.54 -9.76 0.37
C ILE A 70 -39.76 -9.22 -0.83
N GLN A 71 -40.39 -9.12 -2.00
CA GLN A 71 -39.79 -8.57 -3.22
C GLN A 71 -39.39 -7.10 -3.05
N ALA A 72 -40.27 -6.26 -2.50
CA ALA A 72 -39.94 -4.87 -2.22
C ALA A 72 -38.73 -4.73 -1.27
N ARG A 73 -38.62 -5.60 -0.25
CA ARG A 73 -37.48 -5.62 0.67
C ARG A 73 -36.18 -6.07 -0.03
N THR A 74 -36.25 -7.09 -0.90
CA THR A 74 -35.09 -7.53 -1.69
C THR A 74 -34.65 -6.45 -2.68
N ASP A 75 -35.58 -5.76 -3.33
CA ASP A 75 -35.29 -4.70 -4.29
C ASP A 75 -34.65 -3.49 -3.60
N ILE A 76 -35.14 -3.11 -2.41
CA ILE A 76 -34.52 -2.06 -1.59
C ILE A 76 -33.08 -2.43 -1.22
N HIS A 77 -32.84 -3.68 -0.81
CA HIS A 77 -31.50 -4.15 -0.47
C HIS A 77 -30.56 -4.17 -1.68
N LEU A 78 -31.02 -4.67 -2.83
CA LEU A 78 -30.25 -4.67 -4.08
C LEU A 78 -29.95 -3.26 -4.57
N ASN A 79 -30.92 -2.34 -4.50
CA ASN A 79 -30.71 -0.94 -4.85
C ASN A 79 -29.71 -0.26 -3.91
N ARG A 80 -29.70 -0.61 -2.63
CA ARG A 80 -28.68 -0.14 -1.69
C ARG A 80 -27.29 -0.68 -2.05
N GLN A 81 -27.16 -1.97 -2.32
CA GLN A 81 -25.89 -2.56 -2.77
C GLN A 81 -25.37 -1.94 -4.07
N ARG A 82 -26.26 -1.66 -5.03
CA ARG A 82 -25.90 -0.97 -6.29
C ARG A 82 -25.38 0.43 -6.04
N LYS A 83 -26.08 1.22 -5.21
CA LYS A 83 -25.63 2.57 -4.81
C LYS A 83 -24.30 2.55 -4.07
N GLU A 84 -24.11 1.58 -3.18
CA GLU A 84 -22.84 1.38 -2.49
C GLU A 84 -21.73 1.05 -3.49
N ALA A 85 -21.97 0.13 -4.43
CA ALA A 85 -21.02 -0.23 -5.47
C ALA A 85 -20.68 0.96 -6.40
N GLU A 86 -21.66 1.78 -6.76
CA GLU A 86 -21.47 3.01 -7.54
C GLU A 86 -20.63 4.04 -6.76
N SER A 87 -20.97 4.30 -5.50
CA SER A 87 -20.18 5.19 -4.65
C SER A 87 -18.73 4.71 -4.49
N MET A 88 -18.50 3.40 -4.44
CA MET A 88 -17.16 2.82 -4.39
C MET A 88 -16.40 2.98 -5.71
N ARG A 89 -17.09 2.97 -6.86
CA ARG A 89 -16.49 3.26 -8.17
C ARG A 89 -16.11 4.74 -8.27
N GLU A 90 -17.00 5.64 -7.85
CA GLU A 90 -16.74 7.08 -7.86
C GLU A 90 -15.56 7.46 -6.96
N ARG A 91 -15.47 6.85 -5.77
CA ARG A 91 -14.32 7.02 -4.87
C ARG A 91 -13.01 6.61 -5.55
N LYS A 92 -12.98 5.44 -6.20
CA LYS A 92 -11.79 4.98 -6.94
C LYS A 92 -11.39 5.95 -8.03
N VAL A 93 -12.34 6.44 -8.82
CA VAL A 93 -12.09 7.42 -9.88
C VAL A 93 -11.55 8.73 -9.28
N SER A 94 -12.16 9.21 -8.20
CA SER A 94 -11.70 10.40 -7.48
C SER A 94 -10.27 10.22 -6.94
N ASP A 95 -9.99 9.10 -6.29
CA ASP A 95 -8.66 8.76 -5.76
C ASP A 95 -7.61 8.71 -6.86
N ASP A 96 -7.95 8.16 -8.03
CA ASP A 96 -7.05 8.11 -9.18
C ASP A 96 -6.75 9.51 -9.70
N TYR A 97 -7.73 10.42 -9.78
CA TYR A 97 -7.46 11.82 -10.10
C TYR A 97 -6.57 12.51 -9.04
N MET A 98 -6.79 12.23 -7.75
CA MET A 98 -5.98 12.79 -6.67
C MET A 98 -4.52 12.35 -6.75
N LYS A 99 -4.22 11.11 -7.17
CA LYS A 99 -2.84 10.63 -7.37
C LYS A 99 -2.08 11.39 -8.46
N HIS A 100 -2.78 11.88 -9.48
CA HIS A 100 -2.17 12.69 -10.55
C HIS A 100 -1.90 14.13 -10.12
N MET A 101 -2.51 14.59 -9.02
CA MET A 101 -2.27 15.90 -8.43
C MET A 101 -1.05 15.86 -7.49
N TYR A 102 0.15 16.04 -8.06
CA TYR A 102 1.40 15.96 -7.30
C TYR A 102 1.62 17.14 -6.34
N ARG A 103 1.04 18.32 -6.63
CA ARG A 103 1.21 19.52 -5.79
C ARG A 103 0.23 19.51 -4.62
N LYS A 104 0.76 19.66 -3.40
CA LYS A 104 -0.02 19.87 -2.18
C LYS A 104 -0.22 21.37 -1.96
N TRP A 105 -1.42 21.86 -2.23
CA TRP A 105 -1.80 23.26 -2.02
C TRP A 105 -1.95 23.57 -0.52
N ARG A 106 -1.43 24.72 -0.10
CA ARG A 106 -1.62 25.23 1.27
C ARG A 106 -2.54 26.45 1.24
N ILE A 107 -3.17 26.70 2.38
CA ILE A 107 -3.97 27.91 2.56
C ILE A 107 -3.03 29.12 2.45
N GLY A 108 -3.42 30.11 1.64
CA GLY A 108 -2.59 31.30 1.36
C GLY A 108 -1.71 31.17 0.11
N ASP A 109 -1.58 29.98 -0.49
CA ASP A 109 -0.90 29.85 -1.79
C ASP A 109 -1.75 30.50 -2.89
N THR A 110 -1.19 31.48 -3.60
CA THR A 110 -1.81 32.03 -4.83
C THR A 110 -1.56 31.09 -6.00
N TYR A 111 -2.59 30.87 -6.82
CA TYR A 111 -2.49 30.09 -8.05
C TYR A 111 -2.69 30.97 -9.27
N ALA A 112 -1.97 30.67 -10.35
CA ALA A 112 -2.28 31.14 -11.69
C ALA A 112 -2.94 29.99 -12.49
N PRO A 113 -3.74 30.29 -13.53
CA PRO A 113 -4.28 29.26 -14.42
C PRO A 113 -3.20 28.32 -15.00
N HIS A 114 -2.00 28.86 -15.24
CA HIS A 114 -0.85 28.11 -15.72
C HIS A 114 -0.33 27.06 -14.74
N ASP A 115 -0.54 27.23 -13.42
CA ASP A 115 -0.09 26.29 -12.40
C ASP A 115 -0.84 24.96 -12.45
N LEU A 116 -2.04 24.93 -13.02
CA LEU A 116 -2.86 23.72 -13.15
C LEU A 116 -2.47 22.88 -14.37
N HIS A 117 -1.56 23.37 -15.22
CA HIS A 117 -1.15 22.67 -16.41
C HIS A 117 -0.28 21.43 -16.06
N PRO A 118 -0.47 20.27 -16.73
CA PRO A 118 0.31 19.05 -16.49
C PRO A 118 1.82 19.24 -16.36
N HIS A 119 2.42 20.13 -17.16
CA HIS A 119 3.86 20.41 -17.08
C HIS A 119 4.29 21.02 -15.73
N GLN A 120 3.50 21.95 -15.17
CA GLN A 120 3.79 22.53 -13.86
C GLN A 120 3.56 21.52 -12.74
N MET A 121 2.47 20.74 -12.82
CA MET A 121 2.21 19.66 -11.89
C MET A 121 3.35 18.63 -11.84
N ALA A 122 3.93 18.30 -13.00
CA ALA A 122 5.07 17.38 -13.07
C ALA A 122 6.32 17.88 -12.32
N LYS A 123 6.56 19.19 -12.23
CA LYS A 123 7.68 19.75 -11.43
C LYS A 123 7.50 19.51 -9.93
N HIS A 124 6.25 19.44 -9.48
CA HIS A 124 5.90 19.10 -8.10
C HIS A 124 5.91 17.61 -7.82
N ARG A 125 6.22 16.75 -8.81
CA ARG A 125 6.50 15.33 -8.63
C ARG A 125 7.84 15.15 -7.91
N THR A 126 7.85 15.55 -6.65
CA THR A 126 8.95 15.35 -5.73
C THR A 126 8.68 14.01 -5.05
N GLY A 127 9.54 13.02 -5.33
CA GLY A 127 9.56 11.79 -4.54
C GLY A 127 9.97 12.06 -3.10
N ASN A 128 10.34 11.03 -2.35
CA ASN A 128 10.90 11.16 -1.00
C ASN A 128 12.26 11.87 -1.05
N LYS A 129 12.27 13.18 -1.28
CA LYS A 129 13.46 14.01 -1.22
C LYS A 129 13.79 14.21 0.27
N PRO A 130 15.07 14.10 0.65
CA PRO A 130 15.48 14.41 1.99
C PRO A 130 15.13 15.86 2.35
N PRO A 131 14.97 16.18 3.64
CA PRO A 131 14.77 17.55 4.08
C PRO A 131 15.93 18.43 3.58
N ARG A 132 15.62 19.69 3.22
CA ARG A 132 16.62 20.64 2.71
C ARG A 132 17.64 21.06 3.78
N LYS A 133 17.23 20.99 5.05
CA LYS A 133 18.05 21.33 6.22
C LYS A 133 18.31 20.07 7.03
N ASP A 134 19.49 20.04 7.65
CA ASP A 134 19.88 18.96 8.55
C ASP A 134 19.10 19.07 9.85
N VAL A 135 18.30 18.04 10.15
CA VAL A 135 17.46 17.96 11.36
C VAL A 135 18.28 18.00 12.65
N VAL A 136 19.50 17.45 12.63
CA VAL A 136 20.39 17.40 13.81
C VAL A 136 20.94 18.78 14.13
N ASP A 137 21.29 19.56 13.11
CA ASP A 137 21.72 20.96 13.29
C ASP A 137 20.55 21.87 13.68
N GLU A 138 19.35 21.64 13.11
CA GLU A 138 18.16 22.45 13.41
C GLU A 138 17.64 22.25 14.84
N LEU A 139 17.76 21.02 15.36
CA LEU A 139 17.39 20.69 16.74
C LEU A 139 18.55 20.90 17.74
N ASP A 140 19.74 21.29 17.27
CA ASP A 140 20.97 21.45 18.06
C ASP A 140 21.25 20.28 19.03
N ILE A 141 21.13 19.05 18.52
CA ILE A 141 21.34 17.83 19.30
C ILE A 141 22.64 17.14 18.93
N ASN A 142 23.36 16.61 19.92
CA ASN A 142 24.50 15.75 19.68
C ASN A 142 24.05 14.27 19.61
N PRO A 143 24.13 13.61 18.44
CA PRO A 143 23.63 12.24 18.31
C PRO A 143 24.46 11.22 19.12
N LEU A 144 25.71 11.55 19.48
CA LEU A 144 26.54 10.67 20.30
C LEU A 144 25.98 10.48 21.70
N ASP A 145 25.30 11.48 22.25
CA ASP A 145 24.76 11.45 23.61
C ASP A 145 23.40 10.74 23.63
N LEU A 146 22.66 10.83 22.53
CA LEU A 146 21.34 10.23 22.33
C LEU A 146 21.37 8.77 21.85
N TYR A 147 22.51 8.08 21.92
CA TYR A 147 22.63 6.69 21.44
C TYR A 147 21.70 5.70 22.16
N LYS A 148 21.18 6.05 23.34
CA LYS A 148 20.24 5.22 24.11
C LYS A 148 18.81 5.26 23.53
N ASN A 149 18.48 6.30 22.74
CA ASN A 149 17.17 6.45 22.14
C ASN A 149 17.06 5.62 20.85
N TYR A 150 16.44 4.44 20.96
CA TYR A 150 16.29 3.50 19.85
C TYR A 150 15.39 4.04 18.73
N SER A 151 14.42 4.91 19.05
CA SER A 151 13.56 5.53 18.05
C SER A 151 14.36 6.47 17.15
N MET A 152 15.20 7.33 17.74
CA MET A 152 16.08 8.24 17.00
C MET A 152 17.02 7.48 16.06
N ILE A 153 17.67 6.43 16.57
CA ILE A 153 18.62 5.62 15.81
C ILE A 153 17.92 4.88 14.66
N SER A 154 16.76 4.29 14.91
CA SER A 154 16.02 3.52 13.90
C SER A 154 15.61 4.33 12.67
N GLU A 155 15.36 5.63 12.83
CA GLU A 155 14.98 6.52 11.73
C GLU A 155 16.11 6.68 10.72
N PHE A 156 17.37 6.61 11.16
CA PHE A 156 18.56 6.69 10.32
C PHE A 156 19.10 5.33 9.87
N MET A 157 18.34 4.25 10.14
CA MET A 157 18.64 2.90 9.68
C MET A 157 17.61 2.44 8.64
N THR A 158 18.02 1.54 7.76
CA THR A 158 17.11 0.82 6.87
C THR A 158 16.34 -0.25 7.66
N PRO A 159 15.21 -0.76 7.13
CA PRO A 159 14.49 -1.87 7.77
C PRO A 159 15.36 -3.11 8.02
N ALA A 160 16.42 -3.29 7.21
CA ALA A 160 17.39 -4.37 7.32
C ALA A 160 18.55 -4.07 8.30
N GLY A 161 18.51 -2.95 9.02
CA GLY A 161 19.52 -2.60 10.02
C GLY A 161 20.77 -1.91 9.46
N ASN A 162 20.83 -1.58 8.16
CA ASN A 162 21.96 -0.84 7.59
C ASN A 162 21.83 0.66 7.88
N ILE A 163 22.95 1.37 8.02
CA ILE A 163 22.93 2.83 8.19
C ILE A 163 22.57 3.47 6.84
N LYS A 164 21.54 4.33 6.81
CA LYS A 164 21.11 5.04 5.59
C LYS A 164 22.24 5.91 5.03
N HIS A 165 22.27 6.07 3.70
CA HIS A 165 23.23 6.97 3.05
C HIS A 165 22.91 8.46 3.38
N SER A 166 23.88 9.38 3.22
CA SER A 166 23.66 10.82 3.46
C SER A 166 22.55 11.39 2.58
N ASN A 167 22.39 10.85 1.37
CA ASN A 167 21.33 11.26 0.43
C ASN A 167 19.93 10.86 0.90
N GLU A 168 19.81 9.76 1.65
CA GLU A 168 18.52 9.29 2.18
C GLU A 168 18.18 9.97 3.51
N SER A 169 19.19 10.15 4.36
CA SER A 169 19.04 10.77 5.67
C SER A 169 18.95 12.30 5.62
N GLY A 170 19.51 12.94 4.59
CA GLY A 170 19.54 14.40 4.47
C GLY A 170 20.48 15.09 5.47
N LEU A 171 21.32 14.34 6.18
CA LEU A 171 22.26 14.89 7.16
C LEU A 171 23.53 15.41 6.50
N ARG A 172 24.12 16.45 7.09
CA ARG A 172 25.45 16.95 6.71
C ARG A 172 26.50 15.89 7.01
N ALA A 173 27.55 15.81 6.19
CA ALA A 173 28.58 14.77 6.33
C ALA A 173 29.20 14.67 7.75
N LYS A 174 29.35 15.79 8.47
CA LYS A 174 29.83 15.81 9.86
C LYS A 174 28.85 15.11 10.81
N ASN A 175 27.56 15.45 10.71
CA ASN A 175 26.52 14.87 11.56
C ASN A 175 26.21 13.44 11.18
N GLN A 176 26.25 13.10 9.89
CA GLN A 176 26.15 11.72 9.42
C GLN A 176 27.21 10.82 10.05
N ARG A 177 28.47 11.28 10.17
CA ARG A 177 29.52 10.52 10.87
C ARG A 177 29.23 10.35 12.36
N LYS A 178 28.74 11.40 13.04
CA LYS A 178 28.38 11.34 14.46
C LYS A 178 27.19 10.39 14.69
N MET A 179 26.16 10.47 13.84
CA MET A 179 25.00 9.59 13.85
C MET A 179 25.43 8.15 13.62
N ALA A 180 26.22 7.88 12.58
CA ALA A 180 26.74 6.54 12.30
C ALA A 180 27.57 5.98 13.47
N LYS A 181 28.34 6.83 14.16
CA LYS A 181 29.09 6.45 15.37
C LYS A 181 28.16 6.14 16.55
N ALA A 182 27.08 6.90 16.73
CA ALA A 182 26.06 6.63 17.74
C ALA A 182 25.34 5.29 17.49
N ILE A 183 24.97 5.02 16.23
CA ILE A 183 24.33 3.76 15.82
C ILE A 183 25.26 2.57 16.12
N ARG A 184 26.52 2.64 15.67
CA ARG A 184 27.49 1.57 15.94
C ARG A 184 27.75 1.36 17.43
N ARG A 185 27.78 2.45 18.22
CA ARG A 185 27.89 2.38 19.69
C ARG A 185 26.70 1.65 20.30
N MET A 186 25.48 2.01 19.91
CA MET A 186 24.25 1.40 20.42
C MET A 186 24.21 -0.11 20.13
N ILE A 187 24.54 -0.51 18.90
CA ILE A 187 24.59 -1.92 18.49
C ILE A 187 25.71 -2.66 19.24
N GLY A 188 26.90 -2.06 19.33
CA GLY A 188 28.03 -2.65 20.06
C GLY A 188 27.78 -2.83 21.56
N MET A 189 26.91 -2.01 22.16
CA MET A 189 26.44 -2.16 23.54
C MET A 189 25.28 -3.16 23.69
N GLY A 190 24.75 -3.72 22.60
CA GLY A 190 23.64 -4.67 22.64
C GLY A 190 22.26 -4.05 22.89
N LEU A 191 22.11 -2.72 22.76
CA LEU A 191 20.84 -2.03 23.01
C LEU A 191 19.89 -2.02 21.79
N HIS A 192 20.41 -2.24 20.58
CA HIS A 192 19.62 -2.28 19.35
C HIS A 192 20.06 -3.45 18.46
N PRO A 193 19.12 -4.17 17.81
CA PRO A 193 19.46 -5.26 16.91
C PRO A 193 20.25 -4.79 15.68
N SER A 194 21.14 -5.64 15.17
CA SER A 194 21.95 -5.30 13.99
C SER A 194 21.22 -5.51 12.64
N VAL A 195 20.22 -6.40 12.60
CA VAL A 195 19.63 -6.91 11.34
C VAL A 195 18.24 -6.34 11.06
N HIS A 196 17.59 -5.78 12.07
CA HIS A 196 16.24 -5.23 11.97
C HIS A 196 16.10 -4.03 12.89
N HIS A 197 14.96 -3.33 12.83
CA HIS A 197 14.63 -2.29 13.80
C HIS A 197 14.36 -2.88 15.19
N HIS A 198 14.50 -2.06 16.23
CA HIS A 198 14.13 -2.46 17.59
C HIS A 198 12.70 -3.06 17.65
N PRO A 199 12.49 -4.19 18.37
CA PRO A 199 11.22 -4.91 18.36
C PRO A 199 10.02 -4.06 18.77
N GLU A 200 10.18 -3.20 19.79
CA GLU A 200 9.12 -2.25 20.21
C GLU A 200 8.65 -1.32 19.08
N ILE A 201 9.55 -0.95 18.16
CA ILE A 201 9.19 -0.10 17.00
C ILE A 201 8.38 -0.90 16.00
N ILE A 202 8.77 -2.16 15.75
CA ILE A 202 8.06 -3.05 14.83
C ILE A 202 6.64 -3.32 15.37
N MET A 203 6.52 -3.59 16.67
CA MET A 203 5.23 -3.81 17.34
C MET A 203 4.34 -2.56 17.26
N LYS A 204 4.89 -1.38 17.52
CA LYS A 204 4.15 -0.11 17.38
C LYS A 204 3.69 0.13 15.94
N ARG A 205 4.56 -0.07 14.95
CA ARG A 205 4.24 0.10 13.53
C ARG A 205 3.15 -0.87 13.07
N GLY A 206 3.21 -2.12 13.53
CA GLY A 206 2.18 -3.12 13.25
C GLY A 206 0.83 -2.76 13.88
N ARG A 207 0.82 -2.26 15.12
CA ARG A 207 -0.40 -1.82 15.81
C ARG A 207 -1.07 -0.62 15.13
N THR A 208 -0.29 0.37 14.68
CA THR A 208 -0.83 1.56 14.01
C THR A 208 -1.43 1.27 12.64
N ALA A 209 -1.04 0.17 11.98
CA ALA A 209 -1.53 -0.20 10.66
C ALA A 209 -2.86 -0.99 10.67
N GLN A 210 -3.39 -1.32 11.86
CA GLN A 210 -4.64 -2.06 12.04
C GLN A 210 -5.88 -1.16 12.26
N PHE A 211 -5.71 0.15 12.18
CA PHE A 211 -6.78 1.16 12.24
C PHE A 211 -6.77 1.99 10.95
#